data_AF-A0AA38TVM4-F1
#
_entry.id   AF-A0AA38TVM4-F1
#
_cell.length_a   1.000
_cell.length_b   1.000
_cell.length_c   1.000
_cell.angle_alpha   90.00
_cell.angle_beta   90.00
_cell.angle_gamma   90.00
#
_symmetry.space_group_name_H-M   'P 1'
#
loop_
_entity.id
_entity.type
_entity.pdbx_description
1 polymer ?
#
loop_
_entity_poly.entity_id
_entity_poly.type
_entity_poly.pdbx_seq_one_letter_code
_entity_poly.pdbx_strand_id
1 'polypeptide(L)'
;MALQATSCSFSIHKEGKTNASLKDSSLFGASLSSHLKVDLKSSLSRNMTEFSRRGALKIQAVATTTPSVNQASTDAKKTLRKGTVVITGASSGLGLATAKALAETGKWHVIMACRDFLKAERSAKSVGMPKENYTVMHLDLASFDSVRQFVANFKQSGQPLDVLVCNAAVYFPTAKEPTYTADGFELSVGTNHLGHFLLARLLLDDLKQSDYPSKRLIIVGSITGNTNTLAGNVPPKANLGDMRGLAGGLNGLNSSAMIDGGDFDGAKAYKDSKVCNMLMMQEFHRRYHEETGITFASLYPGCIATTGLFREHIPLFRLLFPPFQKFITKGYVSEEESGKRLAQVVSDPSLTKSGVYWSWNNNSASFENQLSEEASDVTKARKVWEISEKLVGANVSLPNKPPTGGLIKRGEEIINCDNSTHLKLDVSNNGDDAVCTIKNLDNGKEFVVGEVREDGMWGKLKEVGTGRHLTMEEFEMCIGHSPIVQELMRRQNLVIRIHPTPTTVGMDQN
;
A
#
# COMPACT_ATOMS: atom_id res chain seq x y z
N MET A 1 -18.56 -43.58 48.87
CA MET A 1 -17.32 -44.26 49.33
C MET A 1 -16.34 -44.10 48.19
N ALA A 2 -15.27 -43.29 48.24
CA ALA A 2 -14.34 -42.91 49.31
C ALA A 2 -13.26 -43.98 49.61
N LEU A 3 -12.00 -43.51 49.68
CA LEU A 3 -10.79 -44.16 50.23
C LEU A 3 -10.12 -45.23 49.32
N GLN A 4 -8.79 -45.32 49.21
CA GLN A 4 -7.70 -44.39 49.62
C GLN A 4 -6.42 -44.65 48.78
N ALA A 5 -5.42 -43.78 48.90
CA ALA A 5 -4.07 -44.02 48.36
C ALA A 5 -3.13 -44.58 49.44
N THR A 6 -2.15 -45.39 49.02
CA THR A 6 -0.97 -45.75 49.84
C THR A 6 0.31 -45.68 49.01
N SER A 7 1.36 -45.12 49.62
CA SER A 7 2.72 -45.09 49.10
C SER A 7 3.58 -46.13 49.81
N CYS A 8 4.69 -46.54 49.19
CA CYS A 8 5.79 -47.18 49.92
C CYS A 8 7.13 -46.86 49.24
N SER A 9 8.20 -46.80 50.04
CA SER A 9 9.49 -46.19 49.65
C SER A 9 10.65 -47.07 50.10
N PHE A 10 11.78 -47.02 49.38
CA PHE A 10 13.05 -47.59 49.85
C PHE A 10 14.25 -46.65 49.61
N SER A 11 15.10 -46.56 50.64
CA SER A 11 16.48 -46.05 50.66
C SER A 11 17.32 -47.12 51.39
N ILE A 12 18.64 -47.10 51.62
CA ILE A 12 19.72 -46.07 51.65
C ILE A 12 20.98 -46.68 50.96
N HIS A 13 22.24 -46.22 50.95
CA HIS A 13 23.09 -45.29 51.74
C HIS A 13 23.46 -44.01 50.94
N LYS A 14 24.21 -42.97 51.38
CA LYS A 14 25.33 -42.75 52.36
C LYS A 14 26.72 -43.21 51.85
N GLU A 15 27.84 -42.53 52.11
CA GLU A 15 28.14 -41.31 52.90
C GLU A 15 28.57 -40.15 51.95
N GLY A 16 28.69 -38.86 52.31
CA GLY A 16 29.20 -38.16 53.51
C GLY A 16 30.63 -37.67 53.26
N LYS A 17 31.21 -36.61 53.86
CA LYS A 17 30.88 -35.66 54.95
C LYS A 17 31.65 -34.33 54.62
N THR A 18 31.45 -33.09 55.09
CA THR A 18 30.53 -32.27 55.95
C THR A 18 31.02 -30.78 55.80
N ASN A 19 30.48 -29.66 56.33
CA ASN A 19 29.42 -29.35 57.30
C ASN A 19 28.91 -27.88 57.15
N ALA A 20 27.80 -27.53 57.85
CA ALA A 20 27.49 -26.26 58.56
C ALA A 20 27.63 -24.84 57.92
N SER A 21 26.84 -23.81 58.30
CA SER A 21 25.47 -23.72 58.89
C SER A 21 24.95 -22.26 58.96
N LEU A 22 23.62 -22.08 59.09
CA LEU A 22 22.85 -20.87 59.49
C LEU A 22 22.88 -19.66 58.49
N LYS A 23 21.82 -18.86 58.25
CA LYS A 23 20.72 -18.24 59.05
C LYS A 23 21.18 -17.06 59.95
N ASP A 24 20.41 -15.99 60.16
CA ASP A 24 19.03 -15.61 59.78
C ASP A 24 18.98 -14.07 59.50
N SER A 25 18.24 -13.57 58.50
CA SER A 25 16.88 -12.97 58.58
C SER A 25 16.71 -11.63 59.34
N SER A 26 16.23 -10.59 58.60
CA SER A 26 15.63 -9.31 59.08
C SER A 26 16.59 -8.28 59.74
N LEU A 27 16.27 -6.99 59.98
CA LEU A 27 15.00 -6.22 60.06
C LEU A 27 15.24 -4.71 59.72
N PHE A 28 14.16 -3.95 59.40
CA PHE A 28 14.02 -2.47 59.42
C PHE A 28 14.95 -1.52 58.63
N GLY A 29 14.42 -0.32 58.31
CA GLY A 29 15.17 0.85 57.82
C GLY A 29 14.46 1.57 56.65
N ALA A 30 14.17 2.87 56.78
CA ALA A 30 13.40 3.63 55.78
C ALA A 30 14.04 4.98 55.39
N SER A 31 13.63 5.47 54.22
CA SER A 31 13.59 6.89 53.80
C SER A 31 14.80 7.55 53.12
N LEU A 32 14.56 7.91 51.85
CA LEU A 32 14.87 9.19 51.18
C LEU A 32 16.30 9.81 51.18
N SER A 33 16.96 9.69 50.01
CA SER A 33 17.14 10.80 49.03
C SER A 33 18.53 11.41 48.74
N SER A 34 18.65 11.86 47.49
CA SER A 34 19.55 12.91 46.93
C SER A 34 21.02 12.61 46.58
N HIS A 35 21.31 12.87 45.29
CA HIS A 35 22.55 13.27 44.61
C HIS A 35 23.92 13.28 45.34
N LEU A 36 24.92 12.61 44.73
CA LEU A 36 26.08 13.17 43.98
C LEU A 36 26.98 12.00 43.48
N LYS A 37 27.27 11.88 42.17
CA LYS A 37 28.47 12.36 41.45
C LYS A 37 29.85 11.96 42.03
N VAL A 38 30.51 11.04 41.34
CA VAL A 38 31.96 11.01 41.04
C VAL A 38 32.03 10.52 39.58
N ASP A 39 32.58 11.16 38.53
CA ASP A 39 33.59 12.21 38.29
C ASP A 39 34.82 11.63 37.57
N LEU A 40 35.10 12.10 36.34
CA LEU A 40 36.34 11.81 35.62
C LEU A 40 36.66 12.86 34.53
N LYS A 41 37.34 13.94 34.95
CA LYS A 41 38.53 14.57 34.31
C LYS A 41 38.53 14.72 32.77
N SER A 42 38.29 15.92 32.22
CA SER A 42 39.26 17.03 32.01
C SER A 42 40.12 16.88 30.72
N SER A 43 40.58 17.93 30.03
CA SER A 43 40.69 19.36 30.40
C SER A 43 40.52 20.29 29.18
N LEU A 44 40.25 21.60 29.39
CA LEU A 44 40.19 22.62 28.33
C LEU A 44 40.63 24.03 28.80
N SER A 45 41.54 24.65 28.04
CA SER A 45 41.84 26.10 27.95
C SER A 45 42.44 26.84 29.17
N ARG A 46 43.26 27.87 28.86
CA ARG A 46 43.10 29.29 29.28
C ARG A 46 44.09 30.20 28.52
N ASN A 47 43.81 31.50 28.49
CA ASN A 47 44.47 32.53 27.66
C ASN A 47 45.06 33.69 28.49
N MET A 48 45.78 34.60 27.81
CA MET A 48 46.38 35.87 28.28
C MET A 48 47.72 35.72 29.05
N THR A 49 48.64 36.71 29.07
CA THR A 49 48.53 38.16 28.75
C THR A 49 49.76 38.70 27.98
N GLU A 50 49.82 40.02 27.71
CA GLU A 50 50.79 40.78 26.88
C GLU A 50 52.22 40.88 27.48
N PHE A 51 53.30 41.32 26.80
CA PHE A 51 53.59 42.76 26.54
C PHE A 51 54.74 43.06 25.53
N SER A 52 54.44 43.93 24.55
CA SER A 52 55.30 44.88 23.78
C SER A 52 56.81 44.67 23.52
N ARG A 53 57.23 44.74 22.24
CA ARG A 53 58.34 45.63 21.79
C ARG A 53 58.31 45.99 20.29
N ARG A 54 58.57 47.28 20.04
CA ARG A 54 58.68 48.08 18.79
C ARG A 54 59.11 47.37 17.48
N GLY A 55 58.50 47.79 16.36
CA GLY A 55 59.08 47.72 15.01
C GLY A 55 58.08 48.16 13.93
N ALA A 56 58.31 49.31 13.27
CA ALA A 56 57.40 49.85 12.25
C ALA A 56 58.10 50.03 10.90
N LEU A 57 57.52 49.47 9.84
CA LEU A 57 57.87 49.73 8.43
C LEU A 57 56.60 49.86 7.60
N LYS A 58 56.55 50.88 6.74
CA LYS A 58 55.47 51.08 5.75
C LYS A 58 55.83 50.34 4.46
N ILE A 59 54.86 49.64 3.88
CA ILE A 59 54.85 49.30 2.45
C ILE A 59 53.46 49.64 1.93
N GLN A 60 53.38 50.40 0.83
CA GLN A 60 52.11 50.64 0.13
C GLN A 60 51.83 49.50 -0.84
N ALA A 61 50.59 49.01 -0.86
CA ALA A 61 50.07 48.11 -1.89
C ALA A 61 48.97 48.83 -2.67
N VAL A 62 48.98 48.70 -4.00
CA VAL A 62 48.04 49.41 -4.89
C VAL A 62 46.72 48.64 -4.99
N ALA A 63 45.61 49.32 -4.75
CA ALA A 63 44.28 48.74 -4.91
C ALA A 63 43.94 48.56 -6.40
N THR A 64 43.68 47.33 -6.82
CA THR A 64 43.11 47.02 -8.14
C THR A 64 41.62 46.72 -7.99
N THR A 65 40.77 47.51 -8.63
CA THR A 65 39.30 47.40 -8.52
C THR A 65 38.74 46.41 -9.55
N THR A 66 38.44 45.18 -9.14
CA THR A 66 37.53 44.30 -9.89
C THR A 66 36.07 44.68 -9.65
N PRO A 67 35.20 44.69 -10.67
CA PRO A 67 33.81 45.12 -10.53
C PRO A 67 32.97 44.08 -9.76
N SER A 68 32.15 44.54 -8.82
CA SER A 68 31.17 43.69 -8.12
C SER A 68 30.00 43.38 -9.05
N VAL A 69 30.02 42.18 -9.65
CA VAL A 69 28.87 41.66 -10.39
C VAL A 69 27.81 41.24 -9.37
N ASN A 70 26.81 42.10 -9.16
CA ASN A 70 25.64 41.78 -8.35
C ASN A 70 24.74 40.77 -9.07
N GLN A 71 25.16 39.50 -9.14
CA GLN A 71 24.24 38.39 -9.36
C GLN A 71 23.38 38.20 -8.10
N ALA A 72 22.35 39.06 -7.98
CA ALA A 72 21.18 38.74 -7.19
C ALA A 72 20.48 37.55 -7.86
N SER A 73 20.89 36.34 -7.49
CA SER A 73 20.25 35.10 -7.92
C SER A 73 18.80 35.15 -7.47
N THR A 74 17.88 35.36 -8.42
CA THR A 74 16.44 35.32 -8.17
C THR A 74 16.00 33.88 -7.93
N ASP A 75 16.26 33.41 -6.71
CA ASP A 75 15.62 32.24 -6.09
C ASP A 75 14.13 32.55 -5.85
N ALA A 76 13.41 32.75 -6.96
CA ALA A 76 11.99 32.60 -7.04
C ALA A 76 11.70 31.13 -6.72
N LYS A 77 11.52 30.84 -5.41
CA LYS A 77 11.21 29.52 -4.88
C LYS A 77 10.05 28.93 -5.66
N LYS A 78 10.35 28.07 -6.63
CA LYS A 78 9.33 27.26 -7.32
C LYS A 78 8.65 26.42 -6.25
N THR A 79 7.45 26.83 -5.87
CA THR A 79 6.58 26.05 -5.00
C THR A 79 6.27 24.75 -5.73
N LEU A 80 6.94 23.67 -5.31
CA LEU A 80 6.70 22.34 -5.84
C LEU A 80 5.20 22.06 -5.79
N ARG A 81 4.66 21.56 -6.90
CA ARG A 81 3.30 21.01 -6.94
C ARG A 81 3.16 19.91 -5.89
N LYS A 82 1.92 19.59 -5.49
CA LYS A 82 1.68 18.39 -4.68
C LYS A 82 2.24 17.16 -5.43
N GLY A 83 2.91 16.27 -4.69
CA GLY A 83 3.29 14.96 -5.21
C GLY A 83 2.06 14.06 -5.29
N THR A 84 1.93 13.30 -6.36
CA THR A 84 0.82 12.34 -6.55
C THR A 84 1.32 10.93 -6.29
N VAL A 85 0.64 10.25 -5.35
CA VAL A 85 1.00 8.91 -4.88
C VAL A 85 -0.16 7.93 -5.01
N VAL A 86 0.05 6.82 -5.73
CA VAL A 86 -0.90 5.70 -5.80
C VAL A 86 -0.60 4.72 -4.66
N ILE A 87 -1.60 4.40 -3.85
CA ILE A 87 -1.49 3.41 -2.77
C ILE A 87 -2.54 2.32 -2.97
N THR A 88 -2.09 1.10 -3.23
CA THR A 88 -2.99 -0.06 -3.37
C THR A 88 -3.50 -0.51 -1.99
N GLY A 89 -4.79 -0.82 -1.88
CA GLY A 89 -5.38 -1.33 -0.64
C GLY A 89 -5.51 -0.28 0.48
N ALA A 90 -5.61 1.00 0.14
CA ALA A 90 -5.67 2.11 1.09
C ALA A 90 -6.96 2.20 1.95
N SER A 91 -7.89 1.23 1.87
CA SER A 91 -9.18 1.27 2.58
C SER A 91 -9.16 0.71 4.01
N SER A 92 -8.01 0.29 4.54
CA SER A 92 -7.84 -0.13 5.95
C SER A 92 -6.37 -0.40 6.28
N GLY A 93 -6.01 -0.43 7.56
CA GLY A 93 -4.68 -0.86 8.01
C GLY A 93 -3.57 0.09 7.58
N LEU A 94 -2.39 -0.50 7.33
CA LEU A 94 -1.18 0.20 6.86
C LEU A 94 -1.46 1.19 5.72
N GLY A 95 -2.17 0.75 4.68
CA GLY A 95 -2.46 1.58 3.51
C GLY A 95 -3.30 2.82 3.84
N LEU A 96 -4.30 2.69 4.72
CA LEU A 96 -5.12 3.81 5.18
C LEU A 96 -4.31 4.77 6.07
N ALA A 97 -3.50 4.23 6.97
CA ALA A 97 -2.67 5.03 7.86
C ALA A 97 -1.57 5.81 7.12
N THR A 98 -0.98 5.21 6.08
CA THR A 98 -0.07 5.92 5.16
C THR A 98 -0.80 6.96 4.32
N ALA A 99 -1.96 6.63 3.76
CA ALA A 99 -2.77 7.58 2.99
C ALA A 99 -3.12 8.81 3.84
N LYS A 100 -3.54 8.60 5.09
CA LYS A 100 -3.75 9.64 6.09
C LYS A 100 -2.47 10.45 6.35
N ALA A 101 -1.39 9.80 6.74
CA ALA A 101 -0.13 10.46 7.10
C ALA A 101 0.49 11.30 5.97
N LEU A 102 0.24 10.95 4.70
CA LEU A 102 0.66 11.74 3.54
C LEU A 102 -0.33 12.88 3.24
N ALA A 103 -1.64 12.61 3.23
CA ALA A 103 -2.67 13.60 2.95
C ALA A 103 -2.74 14.73 4.00
N GLU A 104 -2.45 14.44 5.27
CA GLU A 104 -2.38 15.44 6.34
C GLU A 104 -1.23 16.45 6.16
N THR A 105 -0.21 16.15 5.36
CA THR A 105 0.89 17.09 5.09
C THR A 105 0.51 18.25 4.17
N GLY A 106 -0.60 18.12 3.42
CA GLY A 106 -0.96 19.02 2.31
C GLY A 106 -0.02 18.98 1.09
N LYS A 107 1.12 18.27 1.17
CA LYS A 107 2.14 18.16 0.11
C LYS A 107 1.88 17.01 -0.86
N TRP A 108 0.96 16.10 -0.53
CA TRP A 108 0.64 14.93 -1.34
C TRP A 108 -0.85 14.89 -1.69
N HIS A 109 -1.15 14.43 -2.90
CA HIS A 109 -2.49 13.96 -3.29
C HIS A 109 -2.45 12.44 -3.44
N VAL A 110 -3.31 11.73 -2.70
CA VAL A 110 -3.28 10.27 -2.59
C VAL A 110 -4.35 9.63 -3.46
N ILE A 111 -3.94 8.84 -4.45
CA ILE A 111 -4.84 7.95 -5.20
C ILE A 111 -5.02 6.67 -4.39
N MET A 112 -6.17 6.55 -3.72
CA MET A 112 -6.55 5.41 -2.90
C MET A 112 -7.12 4.30 -3.80
N ALA A 113 -6.24 3.47 -4.37
CA ALA A 113 -6.60 2.41 -5.30
C ALA A 113 -7.15 1.18 -4.53
N CYS A 114 -8.47 0.96 -4.59
CA CYS A 114 -9.18 0.02 -3.72
C CYS A 114 -10.31 -0.73 -4.45
N ARG A 115 -10.48 -2.02 -4.15
CA ARG A 115 -11.61 -2.83 -4.64
C ARG A 115 -12.95 -2.33 -4.12
N ASP A 116 -13.07 -2.18 -2.81
CA ASP A 116 -14.23 -1.53 -2.19
C ASP A 116 -13.94 -0.03 -2.04
N PHE A 117 -14.32 0.74 -3.06
CA PHE A 117 -14.11 2.18 -3.11
C PHE A 117 -15.10 2.94 -2.20
N LEU A 118 -16.32 2.43 -1.99
CA LEU A 118 -17.29 3.00 -1.04
C LEU A 118 -16.78 2.90 0.41
N LYS A 119 -16.19 1.76 0.80
CA LYS A 119 -15.46 1.63 2.06
C LYS A 119 -14.25 2.55 2.09
N ALA A 120 -13.46 2.65 1.03
CA ALA A 120 -12.29 3.54 1.01
C ALA A 120 -12.68 5.00 1.28
N GLU A 121 -13.74 5.49 0.63
CA GLU A 121 -14.30 6.83 0.83
C GLU A 121 -14.83 7.03 2.26
N ARG A 122 -15.59 6.06 2.80
CA ARG A 122 -16.03 6.08 4.21
C ARG A 122 -14.84 6.07 5.18
N SER A 123 -13.82 5.26 4.91
CA SER A 123 -12.62 5.15 5.74
C SER A 123 -11.79 6.43 5.74
N ALA A 124 -11.54 7.04 4.57
CA ALA A 124 -10.83 8.32 4.45
C ALA A 124 -11.54 9.44 5.22
N LYS A 125 -12.87 9.53 5.10
CA LYS A 125 -13.70 10.45 5.90
C LYS A 125 -13.60 10.16 7.39
N SER A 126 -13.72 8.89 7.81
CA SER A 126 -13.70 8.50 9.22
C SER A 126 -12.38 8.78 9.94
N VAL A 127 -11.26 8.89 9.21
CA VAL A 127 -9.94 9.23 9.76
C VAL A 127 -9.53 10.70 9.49
N GLY A 128 -10.44 11.53 9.01
CA GLY A 128 -10.24 12.98 8.87
C GLY A 128 -9.35 13.42 7.70
N MET A 129 -9.21 12.62 6.63
CA MET A 129 -8.42 13.03 5.46
C MET A 129 -9.07 14.21 4.73
N PRO A 130 -8.33 15.30 4.43
CA PRO A 130 -8.85 16.42 3.64
C PRO A 130 -9.21 15.97 2.21
N LYS A 131 -10.41 16.31 1.74
CA LYS A 131 -10.98 15.73 0.50
C LYS A 131 -10.21 16.13 -0.76
N GLU A 132 -9.58 17.30 -0.75
CA GLU A 132 -8.70 17.82 -1.80
C GLU A 132 -7.31 17.14 -1.84
N ASN A 133 -6.99 16.30 -0.84
CA ASN A 133 -5.73 15.55 -0.74
C ASN A 133 -5.88 14.04 -1.04
N TYR A 134 -7.06 13.57 -1.47
CA TYR A 134 -7.21 12.20 -1.98
C TYR A 134 -8.29 12.02 -3.04
N THR A 135 -8.06 11.08 -3.95
CA THR A 135 -9.07 10.55 -4.88
C THR A 135 -9.15 9.04 -4.68
N VAL A 136 -10.36 8.50 -4.54
CA VAL A 136 -10.57 7.05 -4.53
C VAL A 136 -10.78 6.56 -5.95
N MET A 137 -10.15 5.45 -6.32
CA MET A 137 -10.31 4.80 -7.63
C MET A 137 -10.47 3.29 -7.44
N HIS A 138 -11.32 2.66 -8.26
CA HIS A 138 -11.52 1.22 -8.24
C HIS A 138 -10.26 0.48 -8.72
N LEU A 139 -9.82 -0.51 -7.94
CA LEU A 139 -8.77 -1.46 -8.31
C LEU A 139 -8.96 -2.77 -7.54
N ASP A 140 -9.26 -3.86 -8.26
CA ASP A 140 -8.99 -5.21 -7.76
C ASP A 140 -7.68 -5.72 -8.40
N LEU A 141 -6.82 -6.30 -7.58
CA LEU A 141 -5.57 -6.93 -8.02
C LEU A 141 -5.78 -8.42 -8.35
N ALA A 142 -6.96 -8.98 -8.02
CA ALA A 142 -7.40 -10.32 -8.41
C ALA A 142 -8.09 -10.36 -9.81
N SER A 143 -7.94 -9.30 -10.62
CA SER A 143 -8.40 -9.25 -12.02
C SER A 143 -7.45 -8.37 -12.82
N PHE A 144 -6.79 -8.93 -13.85
CA PHE A 144 -5.88 -8.16 -14.70
C PHE A 144 -6.60 -7.10 -15.54
N ASP A 145 -7.87 -7.30 -15.89
CA ASP A 145 -8.67 -6.28 -16.54
C ASP A 145 -9.02 -5.14 -15.59
N SER A 146 -9.30 -5.41 -14.31
CA SER A 146 -9.45 -4.37 -13.28
C SER A 146 -8.16 -3.56 -13.09
N VAL A 147 -6.99 -4.20 -13.14
CA VAL A 147 -5.68 -3.52 -13.17
C VAL A 147 -5.52 -2.63 -14.41
N ARG A 148 -5.87 -3.13 -15.61
CA ARG A 148 -5.79 -2.35 -16.87
C ARG A 148 -6.77 -1.16 -16.86
N GLN A 149 -8.00 -1.36 -16.38
CA GLN A 149 -9.01 -0.33 -16.22
C GLN A 149 -8.57 0.75 -15.22
N PHE A 150 -8.00 0.37 -14.07
CA PHE A 150 -7.43 1.32 -13.12
C PHE A 150 -6.35 2.20 -13.78
N VAL A 151 -5.42 1.60 -14.53
CA VAL A 151 -4.37 2.36 -15.23
C VAL A 151 -4.94 3.30 -16.29
N ALA A 152 -5.97 2.86 -17.05
CA ALA A 152 -6.65 3.70 -18.03
C ALA A 152 -7.39 4.88 -17.37
N ASN A 153 -8.15 4.63 -16.30
CA ASN A 153 -8.85 5.64 -15.51
C ASN A 153 -7.88 6.65 -14.86
N PHE A 154 -6.74 6.16 -14.34
CA PHE A 154 -5.68 7.01 -13.78
C PHE A 154 -5.08 7.91 -14.86
N LYS A 155 -4.70 7.36 -16.02
CA LYS A 155 -4.19 8.14 -17.17
C LYS A 155 -5.18 9.18 -17.68
N GLN A 156 -6.47 8.81 -17.74
CA GLN A 156 -7.54 9.74 -18.12
C GLN A 156 -7.75 10.89 -17.12
N SER A 157 -7.35 10.73 -15.86
CA SER A 157 -7.45 11.79 -14.85
C SER A 157 -6.46 12.96 -15.04
N GLY A 158 -5.47 12.81 -15.93
CA GLY A 158 -4.44 13.83 -16.19
C GLY A 158 -3.45 14.07 -15.04
N GLN A 159 -3.52 13.28 -13.96
CA GLN A 159 -2.60 13.36 -12.82
C GLN A 159 -1.24 12.73 -13.18
N PRO A 160 -0.10 13.38 -12.85
CA PRO A 160 1.21 12.73 -12.93
C PRO A 160 1.33 11.61 -11.89
N LEU A 161 2.27 10.68 -12.07
CA LEU A 161 2.59 9.64 -11.09
C LEU A 161 4.00 9.81 -10.54
N ASP A 162 4.12 10.16 -9.26
CA ASP A 162 5.43 10.40 -8.64
C ASP A 162 5.86 9.23 -7.76
N VAL A 163 4.90 8.62 -7.06
CA VAL A 163 5.16 7.43 -6.24
C VAL A 163 4.08 6.37 -6.43
N LEU A 164 4.49 5.12 -6.64
CA LEU A 164 3.63 3.94 -6.60
C LEU A 164 3.94 3.11 -5.36
N VAL A 165 2.93 2.81 -4.54
CA VAL A 165 3.03 2.00 -3.33
C VAL A 165 2.19 0.72 -3.49
N CYS A 166 2.87 -0.38 -3.76
CA CYS A 166 2.32 -1.74 -3.80
C CYS A 166 2.17 -2.26 -2.37
N ASN A 167 1.11 -1.83 -1.68
CA ASN A 167 0.83 -2.12 -0.26
C ASN A 167 -0.17 -3.27 -0.06
N ALA A 168 -1.14 -3.45 -0.95
CA ALA A 168 -2.23 -4.40 -0.76
C ALA A 168 -1.75 -5.85 -0.50
N ALA A 169 -2.52 -6.58 0.30
CA ALA A 169 -2.33 -8.01 0.45
C ALA A 169 -3.62 -8.72 0.90
N VAL A 170 -3.76 -9.97 0.49
CA VAL A 170 -4.65 -10.97 1.08
C VAL A 170 -3.81 -12.08 1.73
N TYR A 171 -4.36 -12.70 2.78
CA TYR A 171 -3.69 -13.74 3.57
C TYR A 171 -4.77 -14.64 4.17
N PHE A 172 -4.76 -15.92 3.80
CA PHE A 172 -5.76 -16.91 4.21
C PHE A 172 -5.09 -18.07 4.96
N PRO A 173 -4.52 -17.83 6.17
CA PRO A 173 -3.70 -18.82 6.88
C PRO A 173 -4.43 -20.09 7.30
N THR A 174 -5.77 -20.10 7.25
CA THR A 174 -6.58 -21.27 7.57
C THR A 174 -7.18 -21.96 6.34
N ALA A 175 -6.91 -21.46 5.13
CA ALA A 175 -7.34 -22.10 3.90
C ALA A 175 -6.58 -23.42 3.68
N LYS A 176 -7.33 -24.52 3.56
CA LYS A 176 -6.84 -25.85 3.18
C LYS A 176 -7.01 -26.16 1.69
N GLU A 177 -7.94 -25.46 1.04
CA GLU A 177 -8.20 -25.54 -0.39
C GLU A 177 -7.84 -24.20 -1.02
N PRO A 178 -7.28 -24.19 -2.25
CA PRO A 178 -7.00 -22.96 -2.97
C PRO A 178 -8.28 -22.22 -3.38
N THR A 179 -8.17 -20.91 -3.50
CA THR A 179 -9.14 -20.05 -4.19
C THR A 179 -8.41 -19.28 -5.29
N TYR A 180 -9.14 -18.72 -6.25
CA TYR A 180 -8.56 -18.22 -7.50
C TYR A 180 -8.93 -16.78 -7.81
N THR A 181 -8.05 -16.09 -8.54
CA THR A 181 -8.33 -14.80 -9.20
C THR A 181 -9.30 -14.98 -10.37
N ALA A 182 -9.85 -13.88 -10.91
CA ALA A 182 -10.61 -13.90 -12.16
C ALA A 182 -9.80 -14.54 -13.32
N ASP A 183 -8.49 -14.25 -13.37
CA ASP A 183 -7.55 -14.84 -14.34
C ASP A 183 -7.12 -16.30 -14.04
N GLY A 184 -7.65 -16.94 -12.98
CA GLY A 184 -7.40 -18.36 -12.68
C GLY A 184 -6.11 -18.71 -11.93
N PHE A 185 -5.40 -17.74 -11.34
CA PHE A 185 -4.23 -17.98 -10.48
C PHE A 185 -4.64 -18.15 -9.01
N GLU A 186 -3.87 -18.89 -8.20
CA GLU A 186 -4.04 -18.90 -6.74
C GLU A 186 -4.13 -17.48 -6.17
N LEU A 187 -5.17 -17.23 -5.36
CA LEU A 187 -5.62 -15.89 -4.98
C LEU A 187 -4.55 -15.07 -4.25
N SER A 188 -3.73 -15.69 -3.41
CA SER A 188 -2.68 -15.01 -2.64
C SER A 188 -1.55 -14.52 -3.56
N VAL A 189 -0.95 -15.40 -4.38
CA VAL A 189 0.12 -15.04 -5.31
C VAL A 189 -0.41 -14.15 -6.45
N GLY A 190 -1.60 -14.44 -6.96
CA GLY A 190 -2.30 -13.65 -7.97
C GLY A 190 -2.50 -12.20 -7.51
N THR A 191 -3.11 -11.99 -6.34
CA THR A 191 -3.38 -10.65 -5.80
C THR A 191 -2.12 -9.94 -5.30
N ASN A 192 -1.27 -10.63 -4.53
CA ASN A 192 -0.17 -9.98 -3.81
C ASN A 192 1.02 -9.66 -4.71
N HIS A 193 1.28 -10.51 -5.72
CA HIS A 193 2.43 -10.44 -6.62
C HIS A 193 2.01 -10.17 -8.07
N LEU A 194 1.24 -11.05 -8.74
CA LEU A 194 1.01 -10.92 -10.19
C LEU A 194 0.21 -9.66 -10.58
N GLY A 195 -0.85 -9.31 -9.84
CA GLY A 195 -1.60 -8.07 -10.05
C GLY A 195 -0.75 -6.82 -9.81
N HIS A 196 0.12 -6.84 -8.80
CA HIS A 196 1.09 -5.76 -8.56
C HIS A 196 2.19 -5.71 -9.62
N PHE A 197 2.63 -6.85 -10.15
CA PHE A 197 3.59 -6.94 -11.24
C PHE A 197 3.02 -6.27 -12.48
N LEU A 198 1.80 -6.63 -12.90
CA LEU A 198 1.11 -5.98 -14.02
C LEU A 198 0.94 -4.47 -13.78
N LEU A 199 0.44 -4.07 -12.61
CA LEU A 199 0.26 -2.65 -12.26
C LEU A 199 1.57 -1.86 -12.34
N ALA A 200 2.65 -2.38 -11.75
CA ALA A 200 3.97 -1.76 -11.72
C ALA A 200 4.60 -1.68 -13.12
N ARG A 201 4.38 -2.68 -13.99
CA ARG A 201 4.85 -2.64 -15.38
C ARG A 201 4.07 -1.59 -16.20
N LEU A 202 2.75 -1.53 -16.05
CA LEU A 202 1.87 -0.61 -16.80
C LEU A 202 1.99 0.87 -16.39
N LEU A 203 2.51 1.15 -15.18
CA LEU A 203 2.74 2.49 -14.64
C LEU A 203 4.22 2.91 -14.60
N LEU A 204 5.14 2.08 -15.11
CA LEU A 204 6.56 2.39 -15.10
C LEU A 204 6.89 3.62 -15.97
N ASP A 205 6.25 3.75 -17.14
CA ASP A 205 6.50 4.89 -18.03
C ASP A 205 5.83 6.18 -17.52
N ASP A 206 4.77 6.10 -16.73
CA ASP A 206 4.19 7.23 -16.01
C ASP A 206 5.15 7.76 -14.93
N LEU A 207 5.76 6.85 -14.16
CA LEU A 207 6.83 7.18 -13.22
C LEU A 207 8.03 7.81 -13.94
N LYS A 208 8.45 7.30 -15.12
CA LYS A 208 9.55 7.91 -15.91
C LYS A 208 9.25 9.37 -16.25
N GLN A 209 8.02 9.65 -16.71
CA GLN A 209 7.56 10.97 -17.16
C GLN A 209 7.41 12.01 -16.05
N SER A 210 7.40 11.60 -14.76
CA SER A 210 7.30 12.56 -13.66
C SER A 210 8.49 13.52 -13.57
N ASP A 211 8.16 14.80 -13.39
CA ASP A 211 9.06 15.93 -13.11
C ASP A 211 9.39 16.07 -11.61
N TYR A 212 8.82 15.21 -10.75
CA TYR A 212 8.92 15.36 -9.30
C TYR A 212 10.32 14.96 -8.78
N PRO A 213 10.92 15.70 -7.81
CA PRO A 213 12.31 15.45 -7.37
C PRO A 213 12.58 14.09 -6.73
N SER A 214 11.57 13.28 -6.45
CA SER A 214 11.73 11.96 -5.83
C SER A 214 10.71 10.97 -6.36
N LYS A 215 11.05 10.36 -7.49
CA LYS A 215 10.27 9.30 -8.14
C LYS A 215 10.51 7.96 -7.43
N ARG A 216 9.48 7.29 -6.92
CA ARG A 216 9.65 6.03 -6.16
C ARG A 216 8.65 4.94 -6.53
N LEU A 217 9.09 3.69 -6.49
CA LEU A 217 8.22 2.51 -6.52
C LEU A 217 8.55 1.65 -5.31
N ILE A 218 7.55 1.49 -4.43
CA ILE A 218 7.71 0.96 -3.08
C ILE A 218 6.83 -0.28 -2.93
N ILE A 219 7.46 -1.42 -2.65
CA ILE A 219 6.75 -2.71 -2.52
C ILE A 219 6.76 -3.17 -1.07
N VAL A 220 5.59 -3.31 -0.45
CA VAL A 220 5.48 -3.78 0.94
C VAL A 220 5.74 -5.29 0.99
N GLY A 221 6.93 -5.64 1.49
CA GLY A 221 7.38 -7.02 1.68
C GLY A 221 6.78 -7.64 2.95
N SER A 222 7.46 -8.64 3.52
CA SER A 222 7.14 -9.14 4.85
C SER A 222 8.34 -9.81 5.50
N ILE A 223 8.51 -9.62 6.81
CA ILE A 223 9.43 -10.40 7.63
C ILE A 223 9.13 -11.91 7.57
N THR A 224 7.88 -12.31 7.29
CA THR A 224 7.47 -13.72 7.20
C THR A 224 7.91 -14.43 5.92
N GLY A 225 8.29 -13.69 4.86
CA GLY A 225 9.00 -14.26 3.71
C GLY A 225 10.51 -14.35 3.93
N ASN A 226 11.03 -13.58 4.90
CA ASN A 226 12.47 -13.40 5.13
C ASN A 226 13.00 -14.48 6.09
N THR A 227 13.46 -15.61 5.56
CA THR A 227 13.83 -16.82 6.30
C THR A 227 15.11 -16.69 7.14
N ASN A 228 15.79 -15.54 7.11
CA ASN A 228 16.86 -15.17 8.04
C ASN A 228 16.33 -14.59 9.38
N THR A 229 15.00 -14.47 9.55
CA THR A 229 14.37 -13.92 10.77
C THR A 229 13.60 -14.97 11.56
N LEU A 230 13.34 -14.69 12.85
CA LEU A 230 12.51 -15.56 13.69
C LEU A 230 11.11 -15.79 13.10
N ALA A 231 10.48 -14.74 12.53
CA ALA A 231 9.14 -14.83 11.97
C ALA A 231 9.08 -15.61 10.64
N GLY A 232 10.09 -15.46 9.77
CA GLY A 232 10.23 -16.27 8.55
C GLY A 232 10.61 -17.73 8.81
N ASN A 233 11.10 -18.07 10.02
CA ASN A 233 11.38 -19.44 10.44
C ASN A 233 10.17 -20.17 11.04
N VAL A 234 9.08 -19.48 11.38
CA VAL A 234 7.84 -20.13 11.85
C VAL A 234 7.21 -20.90 10.68
N PRO A 235 6.99 -22.23 10.79
CA PRO A 235 6.37 -23.03 9.74
C PRO A 235 4.97 -22.54 9.32
N PRO A 236 4.51 -22.86 8.09
CA PRO A 236 5.33 -23.30 6.95
C PRO A 236 6.32 -22.21 6.54
N LYS A 237 7.51 -22.57 6.04
CA LYS A 237 8.48 -21.56 5.57
C LYS A 237 8.24 -21.20 4.10
N ALA A 238 8.62 -19.99 3.70
CA ALA A 238 8.67 -19.64 2.29
C ALA A 238 9.71 -20.53 1.57
N ASN A 239 9.36 -21.02 0.38
CA ASN A 239 10.25 -21.74 -0.52
C ASN A 239 9.62 -21.75 -1.92
N LEU A 240 10.29 -21.11 -2.88
CA LEU A 240 9.83 -21.06 -4.28
C LEU A 240 10.25 -22.31 -5.08
N GLY A 241 11.14 -23.14 -4.54
CA GLY A 241 11.60 -24.38 -5.16
C GLY A 241 12.23 -24.16 -6.53
N ASP A 242 11.78 -24.96 -7.51
CA ASP A 242 12.10 -24.85 -8.93
C ASP A 242 11.17 -23.86 -9.69
N MET A 243 10.17 -23.30 -9.01
CA MET A 243 9.07 -22.47 -9.53
C MET A 243 8.16 -23.17 -10.55
N ARG A 244 8.10 -24.51 -10.58
CA ARG A 244 7.29 -25.26 -11.58
C ARG A 244 5.80 -24.94 -11.54
N GLY A 245 5.23 -24.71 -10.35
CA GLY A 245 3.80 -24.41 -10.21
C GLY A 245 3.47 -22.98 -10.66
N LEU A 246 4.39 -22.04 -10.45
CA LEU A 246 4.32 -20.69 -11.03
C LEU A 246 4.47 -20.76 -12.57
N ALA A 247 5.42 -21.54 -13.08
CA ALA A 247 5.60 -21.74 -14.53
C ALA A 247 4.39 -22.40 -15.22
N GLY A 248 3.67 -23.26 -14.50
CA GLY A 248 2.40 -23.88 -14.92
C GLY A 248 1.14 -23.04 -14.66
N GLY A 249 1.28 -21.85 -14.08
CA GLY A 249 0.19 -20.87 -13.94
C GLY A 249 -0.77 -21.08 -12.76
N LEU A 250 -0.34 -21.75 -11.68
CA LEU A 250 -1.01 -21.77 -10.36
C LEU A 250 -2.52 -22.13 -10.32
N ASN A 251 -3.03 -22.83 -11.34
CA ASN A 251 -4.47 -23.04 -11.53
C ASN A 251 -5.08 -24.23 -10.77
N GLY A 252 -4.29 -25.10 -10.15
CA GLY A 252 -4.75 -26.33 -9.47
C GLY A 252 -5.32 -27.42 -10.37
N LEU A 253 -5.45 -27.20 -11.67
CA LEU A 253 -6.03 -28.15 -12.63
C LEU A 253 -4.94 -28.97 -13.32
N ASN A 254 -4.05 -28.28 -14.05
CA ASN A 254 -2.93 -28.88 -14.80
C ASN A 254 -1.57 -28.51 -14.18
N SER A 255 -1.58 -27.70 -13.12
CA SER A 255 -0.42 -27.26 -12.35
C SER A 255 -0.85 -27.05 -10.91
N SER A 256 0.00 -27.36 -9.93
CA SER A 256 -0.28 -27.05 -8.52
C SER A 256 -0.46 -25.54 -8.31
N ALA A 257 -1.29 -25.18 -7.33
CA ALA A 257 -1.55 -23.82 -6.86
C ALA A 257 -0.39 -23.20 -6.06
N MET A 258 0.65 -23.96 -5.73
CA MET A 258 1.84 -23.48 -5.02
C MET A 258 3.00 -23.20 -5.99
N ILE A 259 3.85 -22.21 -5.69
CA ILE A 259 4.94 -21.79 -6.58
C ILE A 259 5.95 -22.92 -6.82
N ASP A 260 6.35 -23.63 -5.77
CA ASP A 260 7.23 -24.81 -5.81
C ASP A 260 6.54 -26.08 -6.32
N GLY A 261 5.25 -26.00 -6.66
CA GLY A 261 4.46 -27.13 -7.12
C GLY A 261 4.32 -28.26 -6.09
N GLY A 262 4.21 -27.93 -4.81
CA GLY A 262 3.80 -28.83 -3.72
C GLY A 262 2.29 -28.80 -3.45
N ASP A 263 1.86 -29.39 -2.34
CA ASP A 263 0.46 -29.34 -1.87
C ASP A 263 0.10 -27.94 -1.33
N PHE A 264 -1.17 -27.55 -1.43
CA PHE A 264 -1.61 -26.20 -1.05
C PHE A 264 -1.58 -25.94 0.47
N ASP A 265 -1.02 -24.79 0.84
CA ASP A 265 -1.08 -24.24 2.20
C ASP A 265 -1.22 -22.71 2.07
N GLY A 266 -2.35 -22.15 2.51
CA GLY A 266 -2.63 -20.71 2.40
C GLY A 266 -1.70 -19.80 3.23
N ALA A 267 -1.06 -20.35 4.28
CA ALA A 267 -0.03 -19.64 5.03
C ALA A 267 1.34 -19.66 4.32
N LYS A 268 1.66 -20.73 3.58
CA LYS A 268 2.83 -20.79 2.70
C LYS A 268 2.64 -19.89 1.47
N ALA A 269 1.49 -19.96 0.80
CA ALA A 269 1.20 -19.18 -0.42
C ALA A 269 1.38 -17.66 -0.20
N TYR A 270 0.92 -17.14 0.94
CA TYR A 270 1.19 -15.76 1.33
C TYR A 270 2.69 -15.46 1.52
N LYS A 271 3.43 -16.32 2.24
CA LYS A 271 4.87 -16.12 2.49
C LYS A 271 5.68 -16.17 1.19
N ASP A 272 5.37 -17.11 0.30
CA ASP A 272 5.96 -17.23 -1.04
C ASP A 272 5.65 -15.98 -1.89
N SER A 273 4.40 -15.49 -1.88
CA SER A 273 4.02 -14.25 -2.57
C SER A 273 4.82 -13.03 -2.07
N LYS A 274 5.16 -12.99 -0.78
CA LYS A 274 5.97 -11.91 -0.20
C LYS A 274 7.47 -12.05 -0.49
N VAL A 275 7.99 -13.24 -0.76
CA VAL A 275 9.33 -13.42 -1.37
C VAL A 275 9.31 -12.93 -2.82
N CYS A 276 8.30 -13.28 -3.61
CA CYS A 276 8.17 -12.80 -4.99
C CYS A 276 8.15 -11.26 -5.07
N ASN A 277 7.46 -10.59 -4.15
CA ASN A 277 7.47 -9.13 -4.03
C ASN A 277 8.87 -8.53 -3.73
N MET A 278 9.71 -9.24 -2.96
CA MET A 278 11.10 -8.81 -2.68
C MET A 278 11.99 -8.98 -3.90
N LEU A 279 11.91 -10.15 -4.56
CA LEU A 279 12.64 -10.45 -5.80
C LEU A 279 12.23 -9.52 -6.95
N MET A 280 10.94 -9.20 -7.05
CA MET A 280 10.38 -8.20 -7.98
C MET A 280 11.03 -6.82 -7.76
N MET A 281 11.17 -6.36 -6.51
CA MET A 281 11.82 -5.08 -6.19
C MET A 281 13.29 -5.06 -6.65
N GLN A 282 14.04 -6.14 -6.39
CA GLN A 282 15.43 -6.27 -6.83
C GLN A 282 15.56 -6.22 -8.36
N GLU A 283 14.68 -6.91 -9.08
CA GLU A 283 14.67 -6.88 -10.55
C GLU A 283 14.24 -5.52 -11.11
N PHE A 284 13.28 -4.83 -10.50
CA PHE A 284 12.93 -3.46 -10.89
C PHE A 284 14.13 -2.50 -10.72
N HIS A 285 14.83 -2.58 -9.58
CA HIS A 285 16.08 -1.85 -9.36
C HIS A 285 17.13 -2.18 -10.43
N ARG A 286 17.44 -3.46 -10.62
CA ARG A 286 18.48 -3.96 -11.53
C ARG A 286 18.17 -3.69 -13.02
N ARG A 287 16.89 -3.58 -13.40
CA ARG A 287 16.47 -3.37 -14.79
C ARG A 287 16.29 -1.89 -15.15
N TYR A 288 15.97 -1.00 -14.20
CA TYR A 288 15.54 0.37 -14.53
C TYR A 288 16.15 1.50 -13.68
N HIS A 289 16.82 1.22 -12.56
CA HIS A 289 17.27 2.31 -11.66
C HIS A 289 18.26 3.26 -12.33
N GLU A 290 19.31 2.73 -12.98
CA GLU A 290 20.36 3.53 -13.62
C GLU A 290 19.86 4.36 -14.82
N GLU A 291 18.91 3.81 -15.60
CA GLU A 291 18.32 4.49 -16.76
C GLU A 291 17.33 5.60 -16.34
N THR A 292 16.48 5.33 -15.34
CA THR A 292 15.29 6.15 -15.06
C THR A 292 15.43 7.10 -13.87
N GLY A 293 16.40 6.85 -12.99
CA GLY A 293 16.54 7.55 -11.71
C GLY A 293 15.42 7.26 -10.71
N ILE A 294 14.50 6.33 -10.99
CA ILE A 294 13.42 5.95 -10.07
C ILE A 294 14.02 5.14 -8.91
N THR A 295 13.70 5.50 -7.67
CA THR A 295 14.05 4.70 -6.48
C THR A 295 13.11 3.50 -6.37
N PHE A 296 13.65 2.29 -6.50
CA PHE A 296 12.93 1.05 -6.25
C PHE A 296 13.32 0.52 -4.87
N ALA A 297 12.34 0.36 -3.97
CA ALA A 297 12.60 -0.05 -2.59
C ALA A 297 11.51 -1.00 -2.07
N SER A 298 11.87 -1.83 -1.10
CA SER A 298 10.92 -2.60 -0.30
C SER A 298 11.05 -2.20 1.17
N LEU A 299 10.09 -2.61 2.00
CA LEU A 299 10.12 -2.37 3.44
C LEU A 299 9.32 -3.40 4.24
N TYR A 300 9.61 -3.43 5.54
CA TYR A 300 8.75 -3.97 6.58
C TYR A 300 8.61 -2.94 7.71
N PRO A 301 7.43 -2.32 7.91
CA PRO A 301 7.26 -1.23 8.87
C PRO A 301 7.15 -1.70 10.34
N GLY A 302 7.08 -3.01 10.60
CA GLY A 302 6.84 -3.61 11.91
C GLY A 302 5.64 -4.56 11.90
N CYS A 303 5.36 -5.24 13.02
CA CYS A 303 4.24 -6.18 13.09
C CYS A 303 2.95 -5.47 13.54
N ILE A 304 1.97 -5.42 12.64
CA ILE A 304 0.75 -4.65 12.80
C ILE A 304 -0.42 -5.58 13.15
N ALA A 305 -0.39 -6.14 14.37
CA ALA A 305 -1.28 -7.23 14.78
C ALA A 305 -2.79 -6.88 14.85
N THR A 306 -3.15 -5.59 14.81
CA THR A 306 -4.53 -5.11 14.76
C THR A 306 -5.17 -5.18 13.37
N THR A 307 -4.35 -5.29 12.32
CA THR A 307 -4.81 -5.12 10.93
C THR A 307 -5.76 -6.23 10.48
N GLY A 308 -6.57 -5.89 9.47
CA GLY A 308 -7.49 -6.84 8.84
C GLY A 308 -6.83 -8.08 8.22
N LEU A 309 -5.51 -8.05 8.00
CA LEU A 309 -4.75 -9.15 7.40
C LEU A 309 -4.71 -10.40 8.30
N PHE A 310 -4.62 -10.23 9.63
CA PHE A 310 -4.48 -11.35 10.57
C PHE A 310 -5.84 -11.90 11.09
N ARG A 311 -6.95 -11.60 10.41
CA ARG A 311 -8.33 -11.91 10.85
C ARG A 311 -8.73 -13.38 10.87
N GLU A 312 -7.90 -14.27 10.35
CA GLU A 312 -8.15 -15.73 10.36
C GLU A 312 -7.33 -16.50 11.39
N HIS A 313 -6.43 -15.83 12.14
CA HIS A 313 -5.71 -16.52 13.19
C HIS A 313 -6.66 -17.11 14.26
N ILE A 314 -6.33 -18.35 14.65
CA ILE A 314 -7.03 -19.17 15.65
C ILE A 314 -7.35 -18.32 16.90
N PRO A 315 -8.57 -18.41 17.49
CA PRO A 315 -8.96 -17.55 18.62
C PRO A 315 -7.97 -17.54 19.81
N LEU A 316 -7.39 -18.70 20.13
CA LEU A 316 -6.34 -18.81 21.17
C LEU A 316 -5.06 -18.03 20.82
N PHE A 317 -4.69 -18.02 19.53
CA PHE A 317 -3.57 -17.23 19.04
C PHE A 317 -3.87 -15.73 19.12
N ARG A 318 -5.09 -15.29 18.74
CA ARG A 318 -5.51 -13.88 18.90
C ARG A 318 -5.43 -13.38 20.35
N LEU A 319 -5.68 -14.26 21.33
CA LEU A 319 -5.60 -13.92 22.76
C LEU A 319 -4.16 -13.82 23.27
N LEU A 320 -3.30 -14.77 22.88
CA LEU A 320 -1.93 -14.88 23.40
C LEU A 320 -0.88 -14.09 22.59
N PHE A 321 -1.12 -13.87 21.30
CA PHE A 321 -0.12 -13.32 20.38
C PHE A 321 0.13 -11.81 20.56
N PRO A 322 -0.86 -10.93 20.83
CA PRO A 322 -0.59 -9.52 21.12
C PRO A 322 0.33 -9.28 22.33
N PRO A 323 0.11 -9.90 23.53
CA PRO A 323 1.06 -9.75 24.64
C PRO A 323 2.39 -10.46 24.35
N PHE A 324 2.40 -11.63 23.70
CA PHE A 324 3.65 -12.28 23.26
C PHE A 324 4.46 -11.37 22.33
N GLN A 325 3.83 -10.72 21.36
CA GLN A 325 4.52 -9.82 20.45
C GLN A 325 5.02 -8.56 21.16
N LYS A 326 4.19 -7.94 22.01
CA LYS A 326 4.53 -6.73 22.75
C LYS A 326 5.67 -6.95 23.76
N PHE A 327 5.66 -8.06 24.50
CA PHE A 327 6.59 -8.30 25.61
C PHE A 327 7.77 -9.22 25.26
N ILE A 328 7.60 -10.22 24.38
CA ILE A 328 8.66 -11.14 23.97
C ILE A 328 9.34 -10.67 22.69
N THR A 329 8.60 -10.51 21.58
CA THR A 329 9.22 -10.16 20.28
C THR A 329 9.65 -8.69 20.19
N LYS A 330 9.02 -7.81 20.97
CA LYS A 330 9.13 -6.33 20.95
C LYS A 330 8.82 -5.66 19.60
N GLY A 331 8.42 -6.41 18.57
CA GLY A 331 8.21 -5.93 17.20
C GLY A 331 6.79 -5.46 16.88
N TYR A 332 5.91 -5.29 17.87
CA TYR A 332 4.56 -4.75 17.66
C TYR A 332 4.60 -3.25 17.36
N VAL A 333 3.85 -2.82 16.34
CA VAL A 333 3.75 -1.43 15.89
C VAL A 333 2.28 -1.10 15.60
N SER A 334 1.83 0.11 15.93
CA SER A 334 0.46 0.55 15.62
C SER A 334 0.26 0.80 14.13
N GLU A 335 -1.00 0.78 13.67
CA GLU A 335 -1.33 1.16 12.29
C GLU A 335 -0.86 2.58 11.96
N GLU A 336 -0.98 3.52 12.89
CA GLU A 336 -0.52 4.90 12.71
C GLU A 336 1.02 5.01 12.56
N GLU A 337 1.80 4.37 13.43
CA GLU A 337 3.27 4.43 13.39
C GLU A 337 3.81 3.66 12.17
N SER A 338 3.25 2.50 11.84
CA SER A 338 3.61 1.77 10.62
C SER A 338 3.21 2.54 9.35
N GLY A 339 2.08 3.25 9.39
CA GLY A 339 1.63 4.19 8.36
C GLY A 339 2.61 5.34 8.13
N LYS A 340 3.09 5.96 9.22
CA LYS A 340 4.14 7.00 9.21
C LYS A 340 5.46 6.48 8.66
N ARG A 341 5.90 5.28 9.05
CA ARG A 341 7.13 4.64 8.54
C ARG A 341 7.09 4.40 7.03
N LEU A 342 5.97 3.94 6.49
CA LEU A 342 5.79 3.84 5.04
C LEU A 342 5.71 5.24 4.38
N ALA A 343 5.09 6.23 5.02
CA ALA A 343 5.09 7.62 4.52
C ALA A 343 6.50 8.25 4.50
N GLN A 344 7.40 7.86 5.42
CA GLN A 344 8.83 8.23 5.36
C GLN A 344 9.49 7.64 4.11
N VAL A 345 9.30 6.35 3.82
CA VAL A 345 9.86 5.73 2.58
C VAL A 345 9.28 6.33 1.30
N VAL A 346 8.05 6.88 1.35
CA VAL A 346 7.46 7.66 0.24
C VAL A 346 8.11 9.04 0.07
N SER A 347 8.42 9.75 1.16
CA SER A 347 8.62 11.21 1.11
C SER A 347 9.93 11.75 1.71
N ASP A 348 10.64 10.99 2.54
CA ASP A 348 11.85 11.45 3.22
C ASP A 348 13.07 11.43 2.27
N PRO A 349 13.81 12.54 2.10
CA PRO A 349 15.02 12.58 1.26
C PRO A 349 16.14 11.63 1.70
N SER A 350 16.21 11.25 2.98
CA SER A 350 17.22 10.31 3.50
C SER A 350 16.97 8.86 3.09
N LEU A 351 15.74 8.50 2.73
CA LEU A 351 15.32 7.13 2.35
C LEU A 351 15.22 6.94 0.83
N THR A 352 16.06 7.65 0.08
CA THR A 352 16.09 7.67 -1.40
C THR A 352 16.91 6.56 -2.06
N LYS A 353 17.69 5.78 -1.29
CA LYS A 353 18.51 4.69 -1.82
C LYS A 353 17.63 3.60 -2.46
N SER A 354 18.02 3.13 -3.65
CA SER A 354 17.33 2.06 -4.39
C SER A 354 17.96 0.69 -4.11
N GLY A 355 17.20 -0.39 -4.37
CA GLY A 355 17.63 -1.79 -4.22
C GLY A 355 17.56 -2.31 -2.78
N VAL A 356 17.02 -1.51 -1.86
CA VAL A 356 17.05 -1.76 -0.40
C VAL A 356 15.75 -2.31 0.16
N TYR A 357 15.86 -2.97 1.31
CA TYR A 357 14.73 -3.41 2.13
C TYR A 357 14.76 -2.66 3.47
N TRP A 358 13.94 -1.62 3.62
CA TRP A 358 13.90 -0.80 4.83
C TRP A 358 13.22 -1.52 6.00
N SER A 359 13.80 -1.42 7.19
CA SER A 359 13.18 -1.82 8.45
C SER A 359 13.46 -0.78 9.52
N TRP A 360 12.74 -0.81 10.64
CA TRP A 360 12.92 0.10 11.77
C TRP A 360 13.28 -0.67 13.03
N ASN A 361 14.15 -0.09 13.85
CA ASN A 361 14.49 -0.63 15.16
C ASN A 361 13.51 -0.13 16.25
N ASN A 362 13.75 -0.54 17.49
CA ASN A 362 12.89 -0.21 18.64
C ASN A 362 12.86 1.30 18.98
N ASN A 363 13.78 2.10 18.42
CA ASN A 363 13.86 3.55 18.62
C ASN A 363 13.22 4.32 17.45
N SER A 364 12.47 3.65 16.56
CA SER A 364 11.94 4.18 15.29
C SER A 364 13.00 4.78 14.35
N ALA A 365 14.26 4.37 14.47
CA ALA A 365 15.28 4.66 13.45
C ALA A 365 15.24 3.59 12.34
N SER A 366 15.19 4.05 11.09
CA SER A 366 15.24 3.23 9.87
C SER A 366 16.65 2.69 9.60
N PHE A 367 16.74 1.47 9.07
CA PHE A 367 17.98 0.84 8.64
C PHE A 367 17.76 -0.06 7.40
N GLU A 368 18.82 -0.29 6.64
CA GLU A 368 18.84 -1.27 5.56
C GLU A 368 18.90 -2.69 6.14
N ASN A 369 17.85 -3.48 5.92
CA ASN A 369 17.71 -4.81 6.48
C ASN A 369 18.14 -5.88 5.47
N GLN A 370 18.78 -6.95 5.97
CA GLN A 370 19.28 -8.03 5.12
C GLN A 370 18.13 -8.92 4.63
N LEU A 371 18.12 -9.21 3.33
CA LEU A 371 17.27 -10.23 2.73
C LEU A 371 17.85 -11.63 2.96
N SER A 372 17.00 -12.64 3.10
CA SER A 372 17.41 -14.04 3.11
C SER A 372 17.90 -14.48 1.73
N GLU A 373 18.67 -15.57 1.68
CA GLU A 373 19.14 -16.21 0.44
C GLU A 373 17.99 -16.42 -0.57
N GLU A 374 16.88 -17.03 -0.13
CA GLU A 374 15.65 -17.22 -0.92
C GLU A 374 15.07 -15.93 -1.53
N ALA A 375 15.25 -14.80 -0.83
CA ALA A 375 14.72 -13.48 -1.20
C ALA A 375 15.78 -12.55 -1.80
N SER A 376 16.98 -13.07 -2.09
CA SER A 376 18.08 -12.33 -2.72
C SER A 376 18.83 -13.11 -3.82
N ASP A 377 18.43 -14.36 -4.09
CA ASP A 377 18.90 -15.15 -5.23
C ASP A 377 18.52 -14.48 -6.56
N VAL A 378 19.54 -13.92 -7.24
CA VAL A 378 19.43 -13.24 -8.54
C VAL A 378 18.91 -14.16 -9.65
N THR A 379 19.13 -15.48 -9.55
CA THR A 379 18.63 -16.47 -10.51
C THR A 379 17.14 -16.73 -10.31
N LYS A 380 16.69 -16.86 -9.05
CA LYS A 380 15.25 -16.89 -8.72
C LYS A 380 14.58 -15.57 -9.10
N ALA A 381 15.22 -14.44 -8.86
CA ALA A 381 14.65 -13.12 -9.20
C ALA A 381 14.35 -12.99 -10.70
N ARG A 382 15.31 -13.33 -11.56
CA ARG A 382 15.12 -13.35 -13.02
C ARG A 382 14.02 -14.32 -13.46
N LYS A 383 13.99 -15.54 -12.92
CA LYS A 383 12.95 -16.53 -13.23
C LYS A 383 11.55 -16.07 -12.79
N VAL A 384 11.40 -15.53 -11.58
CA VAL A 384 10.14 -14.95 -11.11
C VAL A 384 9.69 -13.84 -12.05
N TRP A 385 10.60 -12.95 -12.47
CA TRP A 385 10.29 -11.89 -13.43
C TRP A 385 9.80 -12.45 -14.77
N GLU A 386 10.58 -13.32 -15.41
CA GLU A 386 10.33 -13.85 -16.76
C GLU A 386 9.03 -14.68 -16.81
N ILE A 387 8.77 -15.48 -15.78
CA ILE A 387 7.50 -16.22 -15.66
C ILE A 387 6.34 -15.24 -15.43
N SER A 388 6.47 -14.26 -14.53
CA SER A 388 5.39 -13.29 -14.26
C SER A 388 5.05 -12.47 -15.51
N GLU A 389 6.05 -12.04 -16.27
CA GLU A 389 5.88 -11.28 -17.51
C GLU A 389 5.18 -12.12 -18.60
N LYS A 390 5.43 -13.43 -18.65
CA LYS A 390 4.65 -14.37 -19.47
C LYS A 390 3.21 -14.52 -18.98
N LEU A 391 2.98 -14.70 -17.67
CA LEU A 391 1.63 -14.93 -17.12
C LEU A 391 0.71 -13.72 -17.31
N VAL A 392 1.18 -12.50 -16.99
CA VAL A 392 0.38 -11.26 -17.19
C VAL A 392 0.30 -10.84 -18.66
N GLY A 393 1.16 -11.41 -19.51
CA GLY A 393 1.20 -11.22 -20.95
C GLY A 393 0.32 -12.20 -21.76
N ALA A 394 -0.02 -13.37 -21.21
CA ALA A 394 -0.77 -14.41 -21.92
C ALA A 394 -2.22 -13.98 -22.27
N ASN A 395 -2.84 -13.15 -21.43
CA ASN A 395 -4.20 -12.63 -21.64
C ASN A 395 -4.25 -11.35 -22.51
N VAL A 396 -3.17 -11.00 -23.22
CA VAL A 396 -3.06 -9.74 -23.99
C VAL A 396 -3.69 -9.87 -25.38
N SER A 397 -5.02 -10.01 -25.41
CA SER A 397 -5.84 -9.71 -26.59
C SER A 397 -6.26 -8.23 -26.57
N LEU A 398 -5.32 -7.33 -26.90
CA LEU A 398 -5.61 -5.90 -26.95
C LEU A 398 -6.65 -5.58 -28.04
N PRO A 399 -7.77 -4.90 -27.71
CA PRO A 399 -8.53 -4.21 -28.75
C PRO A 399 -7.62 -3.15 -29.40
N ASN A 400 -7.69 -3.05 -30.73
CA ASN A 400 -6.72 -2.28 -31.51
C ASN A 400 -6.72 -0.78 -31.17
N LYS A 401 -5.51 -0.21 -31.17
CA LYS A 401 -5.11 1.19 -31.42
C LYS A 401 -6.19 2.29 -31.19
N PRO A 402 -5.96 3.26 -30.29
CA PRO A 402 -6.91 4.36 -30.08
C PRO A 402 -7.13 5.16 -31.39
N PRO A 403 -8.38 5.50 -31.74
CA PRO A 403 -8.67 6.37 -32.87
C PRO A 403 -8.01 7.74 -32.71
N THR A 404 -7.39 8.25 -33.78
CA THR A 404 -6.98 9.66 -33.85
C THR A 404 -8.22 10.57 -33.77
N GLY A 405 -8.05 11.74 -33.17
CA GLY A 405 -9.16 12.55 -32.64
C GLY A 405 -10.28 12.87 -33.64
N GLY A 406 -11.52 12.71 -33.17
CA GLY A 406 -12.75 13.15 -33.81
C GLY A 406 -13.79 13.51 -32.75
N LEU A 407 -14.77 14.35 -33.10
CA LEU A 407 -15.78 14.83 -32.14
C LEU A 407 -16.60 13.67 -31.57
N ILE A 408 -16.81 13.67 -30.25
CA ILE A 408 -17.69 12.70 -29.58
C ILE A 408 -19.13 12.90 -30.10
N LYS A 409 -19.69 11.85 -30.70
CA LYS A 409 -21.13 11.69 -30.93
C LYS A 409 -21.68 10.61 -29.99
N ARG A 410 -23.01 10.65 -29.79
CA ARG A 410 -23.78 9.75 -28.92
C ARG A 410 -23.42 8.28 -29.19
N GLY A 411 -23.33 7.48 -28.13
CA GLY A 411 -23.11 6.04 -28.22
C GLY A 411 -23.94 5.32 -27.16
N GLU A 412 -24.48 4.15 -27.52
CA GLU A 412 -25.06 3.20 -26.58
C GLU A 412 -23.94 2.45 -25.86
N GLU A 413 -24.09 2.17 -24.56
CA GLU A 413 -23.11 1.37 -23.81
C GLU A 413 -23.77 0.07 -23.34
N ILE A 414 -23.27 -1.07 -23.86
CA ILE A 414 -23.68 -2.42 -23.46
C ILE A 414 -22.61 -2.98 -22.52
N ILE A 415 -23.05 -3.42 -21.34
CA ILE A 415 -22.21 -3.69 -20.18
C ILE A 415 -22.46 -5.12 -19.71
N ASN A 416 -21.40 -5.92 -19.67
CA ASN A 416 -21.43 -7.24 -19.04
C ASN A 416 -20.92 -7.10 -17.60
N CYS A 417 -21.76 -7.37 -16.59
CA CYS A 417 -21.32 -7.49 -15.20
C CYS A 417 -21.06 -8.97 -14.88
N ASP A 418 -20.02 -9.23 -14.08
CA ASP A 418 -19.45 -10.57 -13.86
C ASP A 418 -20.49 -11.69 -13.66
N ASN A 419 -20.58 -12.59 -14.66
CA ASN A 419 -21.32 -13.86 -14.67
C ASN A 419 -22.78 -13.86 -14.14
N SER A 420 -23.46 -12.71 -14.10
CA SER A 420 -24.80 -12.66 -13.48
C SER A 420 -25.75 -11.56 -13.94
N THR A 421 -25.30 -10.49 -14.60
CA THR A 421 -26.23 -9.42 -15.06
C THR A 421 -25.67 -8.66 -16.27
N HIS A 422 -26.46 -8.59 -17.34
CA HIS A 422 -26.19 -7.78 -18.52
C HIS A 422 -27.04 -6.49 -18.49
N LEU A 423 -26.41 -5.34 -18.75
CA LEU A 423 -27.08 -4.03 -18.73
C LEU A 423 -26.83 -3.26 -20.03
N LYS A 424 -27.81 -2.46 -20.47
CA LYS A 424 -27.63 -1.42 -21.50
C LYS A 424 -28.01 -0.07 -20.90
N LEU A 425 -27.17 0.95 -21.10
CA LEU A 425 -27.52 2.34 -20.84
C LEU A 425 -27.73 3.11 -22.15
N ASP A 426 -28.71 4.01 -22.12
CA ASP A 426 -28.91 5.04 -23.13
C ASP A 426 -29.01 6.42 -22.45
N VAL A 427 -28.30 7.40 -23.00
CA VAL A 427 -28.16 8.76 -22.46
C VAL A 427 -28.80 9.75 -23.44
N SER A 428 -30.13 9.74 -23.43
CA SER A 428 -30.98 10.58 -24.25
C SER A 428 -31.27 11.91 -23.55
N ASN A 429 -30.55 12.97 -23.92
CA ASN A 429 -30.92 14.34 -23.56
C ASN A 429 -32.02 14.85 -24.54
N ASN A 430 -33.21 14.28 -24.42
CA ASN A 430 -34.45 14.80 -25.02
C ASN A 430 -35.16 15.67 -23.97
N GLY A 431 -35.88 16.71 -24.42
CA GLY A 431 -36.30 17.84 -23.58
C GLY A 431 -37.41 17.61 -22.53
N ASP A 432 -37.64 16.37 -22.08
CA ASP A 432 -38.65 16.00 -21.08
C ASP A 432 -38.02 15.18 -19.94
N ASP A 433 -37.63 15.83 -18.84
CA ASP A 433 -37.38 15.31 -17.48
C ASP A 433 -36.52 14.02 -17.26
N ALA A 434 -35.87 13.46 -18.29
CA ALA A 434 -35.07 12.24 -18.20
C ALA A 434 -33.57 12.49 -18.43
N VAL A 435 -32.73 12.08 -17.47
CA VAL A 435 -31.26 12.23 -17.50
C VAL A 435 -30.58 11.03 -18.14
N CYS A 436 -31.04 9.81 -17.84
CA CYS A 436 -30.66 8.58 -18.55
C CYS A 436 -31.67 7.45 -18.36
N THR A 437 -31.62 6.47 -19.26
CA THR A 437 -32.40 5.22 -19.20
C THR A 437 -31.46 4.02 -19.03
N ILE A 438 -31.87 3.09 -18.18
CA ILE A 438 -31.10 1.89 -17.81
C ILE A 438 -31.98 0.67 -18.07
N LYS A 439 -31.49 -0.28 -18.86
CA LYS A 439 -32.17 -1.54 -19.14
C LYS A 439 -31.36 -2.72 -18.62
N ASN A 440 -31.99 -3.53 -17.78
CA ASN A 440 -31.51 -4.87 -17.49
C ASN A 440 -31.90 -5.80 -18.67
N LEU A 441 -30.91 -6.50 -19.21
CA LEU A 441 -31.07 -7.33 -20.42
C LEU A 441 -31.45 -8.78 -20.09
N ASP A 442 -31.23 -9.24 -18.86
CA ASP A 442 -31.54 -10.60 -18.40
C ASP A 442 -33.02 -10.77 -18.02
N ASN A 443 -33.58 -9.75 -17.35
CA ASN A 443 -34.96 -9.72 -16.86
C ASN A 443 -35.84 -8.65 -17.56
N GLY A 444 -35.26 -7.87 -18.47
CA GLY A 444 -35.97 -6.90 -19.30
C GLY A 444 -36.43 -5.62 -18.61
N LYS A 445 -36.20 -5.44 -17.29
CA LYS A 445 -36.62 -4.26 -16.54
C LYS A 445 -35.92 -3.00 -17.07
N GLU A 446 -36.71 -1.95 -17.24
CA GLU A 446 -36.25 -0.61 -17.63
C GLU A 446 -36.47 0.39 -16.49
N PHE A 447 -35.51 1.29 -16.30
CA PHE A 447 -35.50 2.30 -15.26
C PHE A 447 -35.09 3.66 -15.86
N VAL A 448 -35.71 4.74 -15.38
CA VAL A 448 -35.40 6.12 -15.78
C VAL A 448 -34.91 6.91 -14.57
N VAL A 449 -33.80 7.63 -14.75
CA VAL A 449 -33.28 8.62 -13.80
C VAL A 449 -33.76 10.00 -14.24
N GLY A 450 -34.59 10.66 -13.44
CA GLY A 450 -35.12 12.01 -13.71
C GLY A 450 -34.50 13.13 -12.85
N GLU A 451 -33.51 12.81 -12.00
CA GLU A 451 -32.78 13.81 -11.22
C GLU A 451 -31.45 13.25 -10.72
N VAL A 452 -30.41 14.09 -10.65
CA VAL A 452 -29.13 13.80 -9.97
C VAL A 452 -28.92 14.88 -8.91
N ARG A 453 -28.60 14.48 -7.68
CA ARG A 453 -28.37 15.36 -6.52
C ARG A 453 -26.95 15.92 -6.52
N GLU A 454 -26.71 16.98 -5.75
CA GLU A 454 -25.40 17.65 -5.65
C GLU A 454 -24.26 16.74 -5.13
N ASP A 455 -24.61 15.75 -4.29
CA ASP A 455 -23.70 14.70 -3.79
C ASP A 455 -23.31 13.67 -4.87
N GLY A 456 -24.00 13.69 -6.01
CA GLY A 456 -23.83 12.82 -7.16
C GLY A 456 -24.70 11.57 -7.17
N MET A 457 -25.60 11.40 -6.20
CA MET A 457 -26.55 10.29 -6.16
C MET A 457 -27.78 10.57 -7.02
N TRP A 458 -28.39 9.54 -7.60
CA TRP A 458 -29.64 9.69 -8.36
C TRP A 458 -30.83 10.01 -7.43
N GLY A 459 -31.52 11.12 -7.71
CA GLY A 459 -32.53 11.71 -6.82
C GLY A 459 -33.96 11.24 -7.08
N LYS A 460 -34.30 11.02 -8.35
CA LYS A 460 -35.60 10.51 -8.83
C LYS A 460 -35.37 9.31 -9.74
N LEU A 461 -35.40 8.10 -9.19
CA LEU A 461 -35.38 6.87 -9.97
C LEU A 461 -36.79 6.31 -10.09
N LYS A 462 -37.14 5.75 -11.26
CA LYS A 462 -38.46 5.18 -11.55
C LYS A 462 -38.33 3.93 -12.43
N GLU A 463 -38.98 2.84 -12.06
CA GLU A 463 -39.14 1.67 -12.92
C GLU A 463 -40.23 1.95 -13.98
N VAL A 464 -39.92 1.73 -15.26
CA VAL A 464 -40.81 2.09 -16.39
C VAL A 464 -42.06 1.22 -16.39
N GLY A 465 -41.91 -0.10 -16.26
CA GLY A 465 -43.02 -1.06 -16.39
C GLY A 465 -44.04 -1.03 -15.25
N THR A 466 -43.66 -0.54 -14.06
CA THR A 466 -44.55 -0.42 -12.89
C THR A 466 -44.91 1.03 -12.55
N GLY A 467 -44.19 2.00 -13.12
CA GLY A 467 -44.24 3.41 -12.73
C GLY A 467 -43.71 3.69 -11.32
N ARG A 468 -43.18 2.69 -10.61
CA ARG A 468 -42.82 2.79 -9.18
C ARG A 468 -41.53 3.61 -9.00
N HIS A 469 -41.58 4.60 -8.12
CA HIS A 469 -40.38 5.26 -7.62
C HIS A 469 -39.61 4.32 -6.69
N LEU A 470 -38.28 4.32 -6.82
CA LEU A 470 -37.37 3.40 -6.12
C LEU A 470 -36.44 4.18 -5.19
N THR A 471 -36.13 3.62 -4.01
CA THR A 471 -34.90 4.03 -3.30
C THR A 471 -33.67 3.48 -4.02
N MET A 472 -32.50 4.05 -3.71
CA MET A 472 -31.24 3.54 -4.25
C MET A 472 -30.98 2.08 -3.80
N GLU A 473 -31.33 1.72 -2.57
CA GLU A 473 -31.18 0.36 -2.06
C GLU A 473 -32.12 -0.63 -2.79
N GLU A 474 -33.36 -0.22 -3.06
CA GLU A 474 -34.30 -1.05 -3.84
C GLU A 474 -33.82 -1.29 -5.28
N PHE A 475 -33.12 -0.31 -5.87
CA PHE A 475 -32.51 -0.47 -7.18
C PHE A 475 -31.29 -1.39 -7.13
N GLU A 476 -30.40 -1.25 -6.14
CA GLU A 476 -29.26 -2.15 -5.95
C GLU A 476 -29.67 -3.60 -5.64
N MET A 477 -30.88 -3.82 -5.11
CA MET A 477 -31.50 -5.16 -5.06
C MET A 477 -32.00 -5.66 -6.43
N CYS A 478 -32.40 -4.78 -7.34
CA CYS A 478 -32.92 -5.13 -8.68
C CYS A 478 -31.85 -5.36 -9.75
N ILE A 479 -30.68 -4.71 -9.62
CA ILE A 479 -29.55 -4.81 -10.57
C ILE A 479 -28.28 -5.44 -9.98
N GLY A 480 -28.29 -5.78 -8.69
CA GLY A 480 -27.13 -6.27 -7.95
C GLY A 480 -26.12 -5.17 -7.61
N HIS A 481 -25.19 -5.49 -6.70
CA HIS A 481 -24.11 -4.59 -6.26
C HIS A 481 -22.95 -4.53 -7.27
N SER A 482 -23.24 -4.31 -8.55
CA SER A 482 -22.22 -4.27 -9.62
C SER A 482 -21.29 -3.05 -9.47
N PRO A 483 -19.97 -3.23 -9.26
CA PRO A 483 -19.03 -2.12 -9.16
C PRO A 483 -18.96 -1.28 -10.44
N ILE A 484 -19.24 -1.90 -11.60
CA ILE A 484 -19.23 -1.24 -12.91
C ILE A 484 -20.36 -0.21 -13.00
N VAL A 485 -21.55 -0.53 -12.47
CA VAL A 485 -22.68 0.40 -12.44
C VAL A 485 -22.39 1.60 -11.55
N GLN A 486 -21.77 1.38 -10.39
CA GLN A 486 -21.42 2.47 -9.48
C GLN A 486 -20.26 3.34 -10.03
N GLU A 487 -19.32 2.78 -10.79
CA GLU A 487 -18.33 3.57 -11.56
C GLU A 487 -18.99 4.37 -12.69
N LEU A 488 -20.04 3.85 -13.34
CA LEU A 488 -20.82 4.60 -14.34
C LEU A 488 -21.62 5.76 -13.73
N MET A 489 -22.22 5.58 -12.55
CA MET A 489 -22.80 6.68 -11.75
C MET A 489 -21.75 7.76 -11.46
N ARG A 490 -20.51 7.36 -11.12
CA ARG A 490 -19.39 8.30 -10.91
C ARG A 490 -18.93 8.98 -12.21
N ARG A 491 -18.99 8.31 -13.36
CA ARG A 491 -18.63 8.87 -14.67
C ARG A 491 -19.63 9.92 -15.17
N GLN A 492 -20.94 9.68 -15.00
CA GLN A 492 -21.96 10.69 -15.32
C GLN A 492 -21.74 11.99 -14.51
N ASN A 493 -21.33 11.88 -13.24
CA ASN A 493 -20.98 13.03 -12.41
C ASN A 493 -19.80 13.86 -12.95
N LEU A 494 -18.82 13.25 -13.63
CA LEU A 494 -17.77 14.01 -14.33
C LEU A 494 -18.34 14.79 -15.51
N VAL A 495 -19.13 14.13 -16.36
CA VAL A 495 -19.72 14.75 -17.57
C VAL A 495 -20.61 15.94 -17.20
N ILE A 496 -21.46 15.78 -16.18
CA ILE A 496 -22.35 16.85 -15.69
C ILE A 496 -21.52 18.01 -15.10
N ARG A 497 -20.49 17.75 -14.30
CA ARG A 497 -19.64 18.81 -13.71
C ARG A 497 -18.68 19.50 -14.69
N ILE A 498 -18.46 18.93 -15.87
CA ILE A 498 -17.66 19.55 -16.95
C ILE A 498 -18.47 20.60 -17.75
N HIS A 499 -19.79 20.67 -17.55
CA HIS A 499 -20.64 21.71 -18.11
C HIS A 499 -21.03 22.77 -17.06
N PRO A 500 -20.22 23.81 -16.82
CA PRO A 500 -20.71 25.01 -16.15
C PRO A 500 -21.80 25.65 -17.03
N THR A 501 -22.97 25.91 -16.45
CA THR A 501 -24.03 26.67 -17.13
C THR A 501 -23.51 28.03 -17.58
N PRO A 502 -23.72 28.44 -18.85
CA PRO A 502 -23.36 29.78 -19.30
C PRO A 502 -24.12 30.82 -18.48
N THR A 503 -23.41 31.64 -17.72
CA THR A 503 -24.01 32.76 -16.98
C THR A 503 -24.57 33.75 -18.00
N THR A 504 -25.89 33.85 -18.09
CA THR A 504 -26.57 34.81 -18.97
C THR A 504 -26.36 36.22 -18.43
N VAL A 505 -25.29 36.88 -18.88
CA VAL A 505 -25.11 38.32 -18.72
C VAL A 505 -26.20 38.99 -19.54
N GLY A 506 -27.18 39.59 -18.87
CA GLY A 506 -28.16 40.45 -19.53
C GLY A 506 -27.46 41.65 -20.14
N MET A 507 -27.69 41.91 -21.43
CA MET A 507 -27.43 43.22 -22.01
C MET A 507 -28.61 44.12 -21.68
N ASP A 508 -28.36 45.21 -20.96
CA ASP A 508 -29.34 46.29 -20.83
C ASP A 508 -29.60 46.93 -22.20
N GLN A 509 -30.88 47.11 -22.54
CA GLN A 509 -31.32 48.02 -23.59
C GLN A 509 -32.53 48.82 -23.11
N ASN A 510 -32.24 49.98 -22.51
CA ASN A 510 -32.96 51.25 -22.65
C ASN A 510 -32.16 52.38 -21.95
#